data_AF-A0A357MPG9-F1
#
_entry.id   AF-A0A357MPG9-F1
#
_cell.length_a   1.000
_cell.length_b   1.000
_cell.length_c   1.000
_cell.angle_alpha   90.00
_cell.angle_beta   90.00
_cell.angle_gamma   90.00
#
_symmetry.space_group_name_H-M   'P 1'
#
loop_
_entity.id
_entity.type
_entity.pdbx_description
1 polymer ?
#
loop_
_entity_poly.entity_id
_entity_poly.type
_entity_poly.pdbx_seq_one_letter_code
_entity_poly.pdbx_strand_id
1 'polypeptide(L)'
;MTRLFAALILSLWAWGGAAQELSDVPGAADPEGLPRIAGAAIIGYDQSGFDALRLPLGAVTYDGAPQAREVEGPRTRVIYAVPGDRSPLEVIRNYEAELTD
;
A
#
# COMPACT_ATOMS: atom_id res chain seq x y z
N MET A 1 33.58 -4.43 42.29
CA MET A 1 32.93 -3.31 41.57
C MET A 1 33.08 -3.39 40.04
N THR A 2 34.00 -4.19 39.50
CA THR A 2 34.23 -4.38 38.05
C THR A 2 33.23 -5.33 37.35
N ARG A 3 32.47 -6.16 38.09
CA ARG A 3 31.45 -7.06 37.51
C ARG A 3 30.10 -6.38 37.23
N LEU A 4 29.81 -5.25 37.88
CA LEU A 4 28.57 -4.49 37.62
C LEU A 4 28.65 -3.62 36.36
N PHE A 5 29.86 -3.28 35.88
CA PHE A 5 30.02 -2.48 34.66
C PHE A 5 29.79 -3.27 33.36
N ALA A 6 30.01 -4.60 33.38
CA ALA A 6 29.84 -5.43 32.17
C ALA A 6 28.36 -5.65 31.79
N ALA A 7 27.45 -5.63 32.76
CA ALA A 7 26.01 -5.81 32.50
C ALA A 7 25.35 -4.58 31.85
N LEU A 8 25.95 -3.39 32.00
CA LEU A 8 25.39 -2.14 31.47
C LEU A 8 25.71 -1.92 29.98
N ILE A 9 26.74 -2.60 29.44
CA ILE A 9 27.16 -2.48 28.03
C ILE A 9 26.40 -3.46 27.13
N LEU A 10 25.87 -4.56 27.68
CA LEU A 10 25.07 -5.55 26.94
C LEU A 10 23.62 -5.11 26.67
N SER A 11 23.07 -4.14 27.42
CA SER A 11 21.72 -3.62 27.19
C SER A 11 21.65 -2.58 26.06
N LEU A 12 22.78 -1.99 25.64
CA LEU A 12 22.85 -0.97 24.59
C LEU A 12 22.77 -1.54 23.16
N TRP A 13 22.92 -2.85 22.98
CA TRP A 13 22.77 -3.53 21.67
C TRP A 13 21.35 -4.04 21.39
N ALA A 14 20.45 -3.96 22.38
CA ALA A 14 19.07 -4.44 22.24
C ALA A 14 18.11 -3.39 21.64
N TRP A 15 18.56 -2.16 21.40
CA TRP A 15 17.85 -1.18 20.57
C TRP A 15 18.19 -1.36 19.09
N GLY A 16 18.11 -2.59 18.59
CA GLY A 16 17.76 -2.78 17.18
C GLY A 16 16.32 -2.30 17.06
N GLY A 17 16.08 -1.16 16.42
CA GLY A 17 14.74 -0.65 16.19
C GLY A 17 13.91 -1.77 15.55
N ALA A 18 12.88 -2.25 16.24
CA ALA A 18 11.97 -3.22 15.68
C ALA A 18 11.38 -2.59 14.41
N ALA A 19 11.63 -3.23 13.26
CA ALA A 19 10.97 -2.83 12.03
C ALA A 19 9.46 -2.91 12.31
N GLN A 20 8.77 -1.78 12.17
CA GLN A 20 7.33 -1.74 12.40
C GLN A 20 6.68 -2.64 11.34
N GLU A 21 6.13 -3.77 11.78
CA GLU A 21 5.40 -4.69 10.90
C GLU A 21 4.18 -3.94 10.37
N LEU A 22 4.12 -3.78 9.06
CA LEU A 22 2.97 -3.14 8.42
C LEU A 22 1.80 -4.13 8.49
N SER A 23 0.73 -3.73 9.17
CA SER A 23 -0.50 -4.50 9.26
C SER A 23 -1.63 -3.80 8.52
N ASP A 24 -2.57 -4.60 8.01
CA ASP A 24 -3.78 -4.06 7.37
C ASP A 24 -4.61 -3.23 8.36
N VAL A 25 -5.25 -2.17 7.85
CA VAL A 25 -6.28 -1.47 8.61
C VAL A 25 -7.48 -2.41 8.87
N PRO A 26 -8.15 -2.31 10.03
CA PRO A 26 -9.23 -3.23 10.39
C PRO A 26 -10.35 -3.28 9.34
N GLY A 27 -10.79 -4.50 9.00
CA GLY A 27 -11.88 -4.71 8.04
C GLY A 27 -11.51 -4.51 6.57
N ALA A 28 -10.24 -4.23 6.27
CA ALA A 28 -9.75 -4.21 4.90
C ALA A 28 -9.71 -5.60 4.29
N ALA A 29 -9.89 -5.66 2.98
CA ALA A 29 -9.77 -6.86 2.17
C ALA A 29 -9.23 -6.51 0.78
N ASP A 30 -8.58 -7.47 0.14
CA ASP A 30 -8.15 -7.35 -1.25
C ASP A 30 -9.36 -7.33 -2.20
N PRO A 31 -9.28 -6.64 -3.35
CA PRO A 31 -10.28 -6.77 -4.41
C PRO A 31 -10.34 -8.19 -4.95
N GLU A 32 -11.55 -8.65 -5.30
CA GLU A 32 -11.75 -9.96 -5.90
C GLU A 32 -10.98 -10.07 -7.24
N GLY A 33 -10.23 -11.17 -7.41
CA GLY A 33 -9.50 -11.46 -8.64
C GLY A 33 -8.22 -10.64 -8.86
N LEU A 34 -7.84 -9.74 -7.95
CA LEU A 34 -6.60 -8.96 -8.05
C LEU A 34 -5.72 -9.14 -6.81
N PRO A 35 -4.80 -10.11 -6.81
CA PRO A 35 -3.92 -10.34 -5.67
C PRO A 35 -3.00 -9.14 -5.41
N ARG A 36 -2.70 -8.85 -4.15
CA ARG A 36 -1.70 -7.83 -3.80
C ARG A 36 -0.27 -8.32 -3.98
N ILE A 37 0.65 -7.36 -4.10
CA ILE A 37 2.09 -7.63 -4.01
C ILE A 37 2.43 -8.29 -2.66
N ALA A 38 3.21 -9.37 -2.71
CA ALA A 38 3.61 -10.11 -1.52
C ALA A 38 4.29 -9.22 -0.46
N GLY A 39 3.78 -9.30 0.77
CA GLY A 39 4.22 -8.51 1.91
C GLY A 39 3.65 -7.10 1.99
N ALA A 40 2.85 -6.65 1.01
CA ALA A 40 2.18 -5.36 1.09
C ALA A 40 1.05 -5.35 2.12
N ALA A 41 0.91 -4.24 2.83
CA ALA A 41 -0.17 -4.02 3.80
C ALA A 41 -1.17 -2.98 3.30
N ILE A 42 -2.46 -3.17 3.61
CA ILE A 42 -3.51 -2.19 3.32
C ILE A 42 -3.46 -1.10 4.38
N ILE A 43 -2.97 0.08 4.01
CA ILE A 43 -2.89 1.25 4.88
C ILE A 43 -4.06 2.23 4.68
N GLY A 44 -4.92 1.97 3.70
CA GLY A 44 -6.14 2.72 3.46
C GLY A 44 -7.14 1.87 2.70
N TYR A 45 -8.39 1.89 3.14
CA TYR A 45 -9.47 1.08 2.58
C TYR A 45 -10.77 1.87 2.56
N ASP A 46 -11.46 1.86 1.43
CA ASP A 46 -12.75 2.53 1.25
C ASP A 46 -13.58 1.68 0.27
N GLN A 47 -14.80 1.34 0.67
CA GLN A 47 -15.71 0.51 -0.11
C GLN A 47 -17.10 1.13 -0.13
N SER A 48 -17.67 1.24 -1.32
CA SER A 48 -19.05 1.68 -1.57
C SER A 48 -19.78 0.66 -2.42
N GLY A 49 -21.04 0.39 -2.08
CA GLY A 49 -21.92 -0.46 -2.88
C GLY A 49 -22.37 0.19 -4.19
N PHE A 50 -22.37 1.52 -4.25
CA PHE A 50 -22.69 2.29 -5.45
C PHE A 50 -22.07 3.69 -5.35
N ASP A 51 -21.19 4.04 -6.28
CA ASP A 51 -20.47 5.32 -6.33
C ASP A 51 -20.24 5.73 -7.79
N ALA A 52 -19.92 7.00 -8.02
CA ALA A 52 -19.51 7.53 -9.32
C ALA A 52 -18.02 7.89 -9.30
N LEU A 53 -17.27 7.47 -10.32
CA LEU A 53 -15.87 7.79 -10.49
C LEU A 53 -15.63 8.44 -11.85
N ARG A 54 -15.00 9.62 -11.84
CA ARG A 54 -14.55 10.30 -13.06
C ARG A 54 -13.15 9.81 -13.43
N LEU A 55 -13.09 8.82 -14.32
CA LEU A 55 -11.85 8.20 -14.80
C LEU A 55 -11.18 9.09 -15.87
N PRO A 56 -9.95 9.58 -15.64
CA PRO A 56 -9.16 10.23 -16.68
C PRO A 56 -8.81 9.24 -17.79
N LEU A 57 -9.01 9.65 -19.04
CA LEU A 57 -8.66 8.87 -20.24
C LEU A 57 -7.48 9.48 -21.02
N GLY A 58 -6.83 10.48 -20.43
CA GLY A 58 -5.71 11.20 -21.02
C GLY A 58 -4.93 11.98 -19.96
N ALA A 59 -4.04 12.86 -20.43
CA ALA A 59 -3.22 13.67 -19.54
C ALA A 59 -4.08 14.52 -18.58
N VAL A 60 -3.76 14.44 -17.29
CA VAL A 60 -4.37 15.27 -16.24
C VAL A 60 -3.60 16.58 -16.13
N THR A 61 -4.32 17.69 -16.14
CA THR A 61 -3.78 19.04 -15.95
C THR A 61 -4.11 19.54 -14.55
N TYR A 62 -3.57 20.70 -14.16
CA TYR A 62 -3.92 21.34 -12.90
C TYR A 62 -5.42 21.68 -12.82
N ASP A 63 -6.04 22.01 -13.95
CA ASP A 63 -7.48 22.31 -14.06
C ASP A 63 -8.34 21.03 -14.13
N GLY A 64 -7.73 19.86 -14.05
CA GLY A 64 -8.38 18.54 -14.09
C GLY A 64 -8.07 17.74 -15.35
N ALA A 65 -8.83 16.66 -15.55
CA ALA A 65 -8.72 15.76 -16.70
C ALA A 65 -9.65 16.21 -17.84
N PRO A 66 -9.12 16.78 -18.96
CA PRO A 66 -9.96 17.26 -20.06
C PRO A 66 -10.69 16.13 -20.78
N GLN A 67 -10.05 14.96 -20.87
CA GLN A 67 -10.63 13.73 -21.38
C GLN A 67 -10.89 12.80 -20.20
N ALA A 68 -12.16 12.61 -19.86
CA ALA A 68 -12.57 11.75 -18.77
C ALA A 68 -13.90 11.09 -19.07
N ARG A 69 -14.13 9.94 -18.45
CA ARG A 69 -15.41 9.22 -18.48
C ARG A 69 -15.91 9.02 -17.07
N GLU A 70 -17.18 9.34 -16.85
CA GLU A 70 -17.87 8.95 -15.62
C GLU A 70 -18.30 7.49 -15.71
N VAL A 71 -18.04 6.73 -14.66
CA VAL A 71 -18.49 5.35 -14.48
C VAL A 71 -19.17 5.23 -13.12
N GLU A 72 -20.18 4.37 -13.04
CA GLU A 72 -20.97 4.16 -11.83
C GLU A 72 -21.02 2.67 -11.47
N GLY A 73 -21.09 2.37 -10.18
CA GLY A 73 -21.24 1.02 -9.67
C GLY A 73 -20.55 0.80 -8.33
N PRO A 74 -20.40 -0.46 -7.88
CA PRO A 74 -19.63 -0.79 -6.69
C PRO A 74 -18.18 -0.33 -6.85
N ARG A 75 -17.64 0.30 -5.80
CA ARG A 75 -16.27 0.83 -5.79
C ARG A 75 -15.52 0.30 -4.58
N THR A 76 -14.34 -0.26 -4.80
CA THR A 76 -13.37 -0.59 -3.76
C THR A 76 -12.08 0.18 -4.05
N ARG A 77 -11.58 0.93 -3.07
CA ARG A 77 -10.30 1.65 -3.15
C ARG A 77 -9.39 1.15 -2.04
N VAL A 78 -8.24 0.65 -2.45
CA VAL A 78 -7.22 0.10 -1.56
C VAL A 78 -5.92 0.87 -1.75
N ILE A 79 -5.28 1.26 -0.65
CA ILE A 79 -3.95 1.86 -0.64
C ILE A 79 -2.99 0.87 0.00
N TYR A 80 -2.02 0.41 -0.77
CA TYR A 80 -0.99 -0.51 -0.29
C TYR A 80 0.28 0.22 0.09
N ALA A 81 0.84 -0.12 1.26
CA ALA A 81 2.24 0.12 1.57
C ALA A 81 3.04 -1.14 1.20
N VAL A 82 3.94 -1.00 0.24
CA VAL A 82 4.83 -2.08 -0.19
C VAL A 82 6.14 -1.96 0.59
N PRO A 83 6.55 -2.97 1.38
CA PRO A 83 7.80 -2.91 2.12
C PRO A 83 9.00 -3.14 1.22
N GLY A 84 10.18 -2.75 1.73
CA GLY A 84 11.47 -3.00 1.06
C GLY A 84 11.84 -1.94 0.03
N ASP A 85 12.58 -2.36 -0.98
CA ASP A 85 13.22 -1.52 -2.00
C ASP A 85 12.56 -1.62 -3.39
N ARG A 86 11.38 -2.25 -3.48
CA ARG A 86 10.62 -2.34 -4.73
C ARG A 86 10.29 -0.94 -5.24
N SER A 87 10.60 -0.71 -6.51
CA SER A 87 10.32 0.58 -7.13
C SER A 87 8.81 0.73 -7.41
N PRO A 88 8.26 1.96 -7.36
CA PRO A 88 6.88 2.19 -7.79
C PRO A 88 6.60 1.72 -9.22
N LEU A 89 7.60 1.79 -10.11
CA LEU A 89 7.49 1.31 -11.49
C LEU A 89 7.30 -0.20 -11.56
N GLU A 90 8.09 -0.97 -10.79
CA GLU A 90 7.96 -2.42 -10.70
C GLU A 90 6.56 -2.82 -10.22
N VAL A 91 6.06 -2.17 -9.17
CA VAL A 91 4.73 -2.42 -8.62
C VAL A 91 3.63 -2.16 -9.66
N ILE A 92 3.70 -1.01 -10.37
CA ILE A 92 2.73 -0.68 -11.42
C ILE A 92 2.78 -1.72 -12.55
N ARG A 93 3.97 -2.11 -13.02
CA ARG A 93 4.12 -3.08 -14.11
C ARG A 93 3.63 -4.48 -13.72
N ASN A 94 3.76 -4.86 -12.46
CA ASN A 94 3.22 -6.14 -11.99
C ASN A 94 1.68 -6.15 -12.02
N TYR A 95 1.03 -5.09 -11.53
CA TYR A 95 -0.43 -4.98 -11.63
C TYR A 95 -0.93 -4.86 -13.06
N GLU A 96 -0.21 -4.15 -13.93
CA GLU A 96 -0.54 -4.11 -15.35
C GLU A 96 -0.50 -5.50 -15.97
N ALA A 97 0.56 -6.28 -15.70
CA ALA A 97 0.68 -7.66 -16.20
C ALA A 97 -0.51 -8.52 -15.74
N GLU A 98 -0.84 -8.50 -14.44
CA GLU A 98 -1.96 -9.30 -13.92
C GLU A 98 -3.35 -8.88 -14.43
N LEU A 99 -3.51 -7.64 -14.91
CA LEU A 99 -4.78 -7.18 -15.49
C LEU A 99 -4.89 -7.47 -16.99
N THR A 100 -3.78 -7.82 -17.65
CA THR A 100 -3.73 -8.07 -19.10
C THR A 100 -3.56 -9.54 -19.47
N ASP A 101 -3.17 -10.38 -18.52
CA ASP A 101 -3.14 -11.84 -18.67
C ASP A 101 -4.57 -12.44 -18.67
#